data_AF-A0A968JIH7-F1
#
_entry.id   AF-A0A968JIH7-F1
#
_cell.length_a   1.000
_cell.length_b   1.000
_cell.length_c   1.000
_cell.angle_alpha   90.00
_cell.angle_beta   90.00
_cell.angle_gamma   90.00
#
_symmetry.space_group_name_H-M   'P 1'
#
loop_
_entity.id
_entity.type
_entity.pdbx_description
1 polymer ?
#
loop_
_entity_poly.entity_id
_entity_poly.type
_entity_poly.pdbx_seq_one_letter_code
_entity_poly.pdbx_strand_id
1 'polypeptide(L)'
;AVEITNADAIHPGYGFLAENADFAEVCSDYGIKFIGPTPEMIRKMGDKITAKETMIAAGVPVIPGSDGLIENVKEGIKIAGEIGYPVLLKATAGGGGKGMRIVNEESEFEKAWEQARMEAAASFGNDGIYIEKFIVEPRHIEFQIAGDQYGTVVHLSERDCSIQRRHQKLIEECPSPFMTPELREKMGEAAIKAGQSINYEGLGTVEFLVDKYRNFYFMEMNTRIQVEHPVTEEVIDHDLIKEQIKIAIGERISGKNYFPKGHAIECRINAEDPFNGFRPSPGKISSFHSPKGYGVRVDTHAYASYTIPPYYDSMIGKLICRAATREECIKKMARALDEFIVEGVKTTIPFHQKMMANQDFKDGNFHTRYLETFNFDE
;
A
#
# COMPACT_ATOMS: atom_id res chain seq x y z
N ALA A 1 -9.45 -22.07 21.20
CA ALA A 1 -10.31 -20.89 21.45
C ALA A 1 -11.66 -21.06 20.75
N VAL A 2 -11.67 -21.17 19.41
CA VAL A 2 -12.89 -21.35 18.60
C VAL A 2 -13.76 -22.52 19.06
N GLU A 3 -13.17 -23.70 19.28
CA GLU A 3 -13.89 -24.88 19.79
C GLU A 3 -14.49 -24.65 21.20
N ILE A 4 -13.87 -23.82 22.03
CA ILE A 4 -14.34 -23.55 23.40
C ILE A 4 -15.52 -22.57 23.35
N THR A 5 -15.47 -21.60 22.44
CA THR A 5 -16.49 -20.56 22.30
C THR A 5 -17.63 -20.93 21.36
N ASN A 6 -17.52 -22.05 20.62
CA ASN A 6 -18.41 -22.42 19.51
C ASN A 6 -18.57 -21.28 18.48
N ALA A 7 -17.46 -20.65 18.08
CA ALA A 7 -17.50 -19.63 17.04
C ALA A 7 -17.54 -20.30 15.65
N ASP A 8 -18.39 -19.79 14.75
CA ASP A 8 -18.56 -20.34 13.40
C ASP A 8 -17.49 -19.83 12.42
N ALA A 9 -16.86 -18.69 12.73
CA ALA A 9 -15.97 -18.00 11.82
C ALA A 9 -14.86 -17.24 12.56
N ILE A 10 -13.76 -16.98 11.86
CA ILE A 10 -12.65 -16.15 12.33
C ILE A 10 -12.44 -15.01 11.34
N HIS A 11 -12.48 -13.77 11.83
CA HIS A 11 -12.00 -12.60 11.11
C HIS A 11 -10.55 -12.34 11.52
N PRO A 12 -9.55 -12.52 10.64
CA PRO A 12 -8.15 -12.39 11.04
C PRO A 12 -7.68 -10.94 11.13
N GLY A 13 -8.48 -9.98 10.63
CA GLY A 13 -8.12 -8.57 10.58
C GLY A 13 -7.02 -8.33 9.56
N TYR A 14 -5.95 -7.66 9.97
CA TYR A 14 -4.75 -7.43 9.18
C TYR A 14 -3.50 -7.75 9.99
N GLY A 15 -2.39 -8.02 9.29
CA GLY A 15 -1.16 -8.51 9.93
C GLY A 15 -1.34 -9.89 10.57
N PHE A 16 -0.42 -10.28 11.45
CA PHE A 16 -0.44 -11.57 12.16
C PHE A 16 -0.68 -12.77 11.23
N LEU A 17 -1.87 -13.37 11.30
CA LEU A 17 -2.25 -14.58 10.56
C LEU A 17 -3.18 -14.29 9.37
N ALA A 18 -3.46 -13.02 9.06
CA ALA A 18 -4.41 -12.64 8.01
C ALA A 18 -4.01 -13.07 6.60
N GLU A 19 -2.71 -13.24 6.35
CA GLU A 19 -2.17 -13.72 5.07
C GLU A 19 -1.41 -15.05 5.26
N ASN A 20 -1.74 -15.79 6.33
CA ASN A 20 -1.16 -17.10 6.59
C ASN A 20 -2.05 -18.20 6.01
N ALA A 21 -1.62 -18.79 4.88
CA ALA A 21 -2.38 -19.81 4.18
C ALA A 21 -2.63 -21.07 5.02
N ASP A 22 -1.64 -21.49 5.83
CA ASP A 22 -1.75 -22.68 6.66
C ASP A 22 -2.78 -22.47 7.78
N PHE A 23 -2.89 -21.26 8.33
CA PHE A 23 -3.92 -20.91 9.29
C PHE A 23 -5.32 -20.94 8.66
N ALA A 24 -5.47 -20.41 7.45
CA ALA A 24 -6.73 -20.48 6.70
C ALA A 24 -7.10 -21.95 6.36
N GLU A 25 -6.12 -22.79 6.05
CA GLU A 25 -6.30 -24.22 5.78
C GLU A 25 -6.78 -24.96 7.03
N VAL A 26 -6.14 -24.71 8.18
CA VAL A 26 -6.58 -25.23 9.47
C VAL A 26 -8.01 -24.79 9.80
N CYS A 27 -8.40 -23.55 9.49
CA CYS A 27 -9.80 -23.14 9.67
C CYS A 27 -10.76 -24.00 8.84
N SER A 28 -10.42 -24.24 7.57
CA SER A 28 -11.22 -25.07 6.66
C SER A 28 -11.32 -26.53 7.13
N ASP A 29 -10.22 -27.13 7.57
CA ASP A 29 -10.16 -28.52 8.04
C ASP A 29 -11.06 -28.76 9.26
N TYR A 30 -11.23 -27.75 10.10
CA TYR A 30 -12.09 -27.79 11.29
C TYR A 30 -13.50 -27.24 11.05
N GLY A 31 -13.86 -26.95 9.79
CA GLY A 31 -15.20 -26.45 9.43
C GLY A 31 -15.48 -25.03 9.92
N ILE A 32 -14.45 -24.23 10.20
CA ILE A 32 -14.54 -22.85 10.66
C ILE A 32 -14.39 -21.91 9.46
N LYS A 33 -15.32 -20.98 9.25
CA LYS A 33 -15.20 -20.04 8.14
C LYS A 33 -14.10 -19.02 8.40
N PHE A 34 -13.03 -19.09 7.60
CA PHE A 34 -12.07 -18.01 7.50
C PHE A 34 -12.71 -16.84 6.73
N ILE A 35 -12.84 -15.67 7.37
CA ILE A 35 -13.42 -14.46 6.74
C ILE A 35 -12.33 -13.77 5.91
N GLY A 36 -12.07 -14.32 4.73
CA GLY A 36 -11.03 -13.89 3.81
C GLY A 36 -10.86 -14.88 2.66
N PRO A 37 -9.80 -14.73 1.84
CA PRO A 37 -9.55 -15.59 0.71
C PRO A 37 -9.15 -17.02 1.12
N THR A 38 -9.26 -17.95 0.18
CA THR A 38 -8.89 -19.35 0.39
C THR A 38 -7.37 -19.53 0.56
N PRO A 39 -6.89 -20.64 1.16
CA PRO A 39 -5.46 -20.93 1.30
C PRO A 39 -4.70 -20.89 -0.03
N GLU A 40 -5.31 -21.41 -1.10
CA GLU A 40 -4.72 -21.40 -2.45
C GLU A 40 -4.53 -19.97 -2.97
N MET A 41 -5.55 -19.11 -2.80
CA MET A 41 -5.48 -17.70 -3.20
C MET A 41 -4.38 -16.95 -2.43
N ILE A 42 -4.28 -17.19 -1.11
CA ILE A 42 -3.24 -16.60 -0.27
C ILE A 42 -1.85 -17.05 -0.75
N ARG A 43 -1.63 -18.35 -1.01
CA ARG A 43 -0.34 -18.85 -1.50
C ARG A 43 0.02 -18.26 -2.86
N LYS A 44 -0.94 -18.20 -3.78
CA LYS A 44 -0.73 -17.71 -5.16
C LYS A 44 -0.33 -16.24 -5.20
N MET A 45 -0.79 -15.43 -4.25
CA MET A 45 -0.45 -13.99 -4.15
C MET A 45 0.66 -13.68 -3.13
N GLY A 46 0.95 -14.58 -2.19
CA GLY A 46 2.01 -14.41 -1.20
C GLY A 46 3.42 -14.65 -1.75
N ASP A 47 3.56 -15.49 -2.79
CA ASP A 47 4.83 -15.67 -3.49
C ASP A 47 4.99 -14.65 -4.63
N LYS A 48 6.02 -13.81 -4.57
CA LYS A 48 6.21 -12.70 -5.51
C LYS A 48 6.41 -13.15 -6.96
N ILE A 49 7.04 -14.31 -7.18
CA ILE A 49 7.29 -14.82 -8.53
C ILE A 49 5.97 -15.33 -9.11
N THR A 50 5.27 -16.19 -8.37
CA THR A 50 3.96 -16.74 -8.74
C THR A 50 2.93 -15.63 -8.95
N ALA A 51 2.91 -14.62 -8.08
CA ALA A 51 2.04 -13.45 -8.22
C ALA A 51 2.34 -12.68 -9.53
N LYS A 52 3.63 -12.41 -9.81
CA LYS A 52 4.05 -11.73 -11.04
C LYS A 52 3.66 -12.52 -12.29
N GLU A 53 3.93 -13.82 -12.33
CA GLU A 53 3.54 -14.70 -13.44
C GLU A 53 2.02 -14.73 -13.65
N THR A 54 1.27 -14.82 -12.55
CA THR A 54 -0.20 -14.76 -12.58
C THR A 54 -0.71 -13.44 -13.16
N MET A 55 -0.10 -12.31 -12.77
CA MET A 55 -0.46 -10.99 -13.28
C MET A 55 -0.12 -10.82 -14.76
N ILE A 56 1.04 -11.32 -15.20
CA ILE A 56 1.41 -11.35 -16.63
C ILE A 56 0.37 -12.15 -17.43
N ALA A 57 0.01 -13.35 -16.97
CA ALA A 57 -0.99 -14.19 -17.62
C ALA A 57 -2.39 -13.54 -17.65
N ALA A 58 -2.72 -12.73 -16.65
CA ALA A 58 -3.96 -11.96 -16.57
C ALA A 58 -3.95 -10.68 -17.41
N GLY A 59 -2.83 -10.34 -18.05
CA GLY A 59 -2.67 -9.08 -18.80
C GLY A 59 -2.63 -7.84 -17.91
N VAL A 60 -2.29 -7.99 -16.63
CA VAL A 60 -2.05 -6.89 -15.69
C VAL A 60 -0.61 -6.41 -15.87
N PRO A 61 -0.37 -5.10 -16.11
CA PRO A 61 0.99 -4.58 -16.27
C PRO A 61 1.83 -4.87 -15.03
N VAL A 62 2.97 -5.53 -15.19
CA VAL A 62 3.97 -5.74 -14.12
C VAL A 62 5.23 -4.94 -14.42
N ILE A 63 6.12 -4.76 -13.44
CA ILE A 63 7.40 -4.09 -13.67
C ILE A 63 8.19 -4.89 -14.73
N PRO A 64 8.44 -4.29 -15.93
CA PRO A 64 9.18 -4.95 -16.99
C PRO A 64 10.64 -5.14 -16.56
N GLY A 65 11.25 -6.23 -17.01
CA GLY A 65 12.66 -6.52 -16.76
C GLY A 65 13.17 -7.58 -17.73
N SER A 66 14.48 -7.82 -17.70
CA SER A 66 15.08 -8.92 -18.45
C SER A 66 14.65 -10.27 -17.88
N ASP A 67 14.58 -11.28 -18.75
CA ASP A 67 14.32 -12.67 -18.36
C ASP A 67 15.60 -13.31 -17.78
N GLY A 68 16.00 -12.80 -16.61
CA GLY A 68 17.25 -13.15 -15.95
C GLY A 68 18.43 -12.27 -16.35
N LEU A 69 19.62 -12.88 -16.33
CA LEU A 69 20.90 -12.20 -16.59
C LEU A 69 21.05 -11.85 -18.07
N ILE A 70 21.65 -10.70 -18.32
CA ILE A 70 21.95 -10.23 -19.67
C ILE A 70 23.37 -10.68 -20.04
N GLU A 71 23.54 -11.24 -21.23
CA GLU A 71 24.82 -11.82 -21.65
C GLU A 71 25.81 -10.75 -22.10
N ASN A 72 25.33 -9.70 -22.77
CA ASN A 72 26.18 -8.67 -23.36
C ASN A 72 25.48 -7.31 -23.52
N VAL A 73 26.28 -6.25 -23.74
CA VAL A 73 25.80 -4.87 -23.93
C VAL A 73 24.73 -4.74 -25.02
N LYS A 74 24.89 -5.43 -26.16
CA LYS A 74 23.95 -5.29 -27.29
C LYS A 74 22.57 -5.84 -26.93
N GLU A 75 22.54 -6.98 -26.26
CA GLU A 75 21.32 -7.55 -25.72
C GLU A 75 20.68 -6.60 -24.70
N GLY A 76 21.48 -6.06 -23.78
CA GLY A 76 21.01 -5.09 -22.78
C GLY A 76 20.38 -3.83 -23.40
N ILE A 77 21.01 -3.26 -24.43
CA ILE A 77 20.47 -2.10 -25.17
C ILE A 77 19.12 -2.44 -25.81
N LYS A 78 19.02 -3.63 -26.44
CA LYS A 78 17.78 -4.09 -27.06
C LYS A 78 16.65 -4.22 -26.02
N ILE A 79 16.91 -4.92 -24.91
CA ILE A 79 15.93 -5.10 -23.83
C ILE A 79 15.53 -3.76 -23.23
N ALA A 80 16.48 -2.85 -22.99
CA ALA A 80 16.18 -1.52 -22.48
C ALA A 80 15.32 -0.68 -23.45
N GLY A 81 15.53 -0.83 -24.76
CA GLY A 81 14.68 -0.23 -25.79
C GLY A 81 13.25 -0.79 -25.79
N GLU A 82 13.08 -2.10 -25.59
CA GLU A 82 11.77 -2.75 -25.48
C GLU A 82 11.02 -2.36 -24.20
N ILE A 83 11.72 -2.24 -23.07
CA ILE A 83 11.18 -1.78 -21.78
C ILE A 83 10.88 -0.27 -21.81
N GLY A 84 11.66 0.49 -22.58
CA GLY A 84 11.68 1.94 -22.62
C GLY A 84 12.46 2.53 -21.44
N TYR A 85 13.20 3.61 -21.72
CA TYR A 85 13.97 4.32 -20.70
C TYR A 85 13.08 5.20 -19.77
N PRO A 86 13.55 5.57 -18.56
CA PRO A 86 14.77 5.08 -17.93
C PRO A 86 14.66 3.63 -17.45
N VAL A 87 15.80 2.94 -17.40
CA VAL A 87 15.93 1.58 -16.88
C VAL A 87 16.96 1.53 -15.74
N LEU A 88 16.89 0.49 -14.93
CA LEU A 88 17.80 0.24 -13.82
C LEU A 88 18.57 -1.05 -14.09
N LEU A 89 19.88 -0.93 -14.21
CA LEU A 89 20.80 -2.06 -14.18
C LEU A 89 21.00 -2.48 -12.73
N LYS A 90 20.82 -3.77 -12.44
CA LYS A 90 21.00 -4.35 -11.11
C LYS A 90 21.93 -5.56 -11.15
N ALA A 91 22.85 -5.63 -10.20
CA ALA A 91 23.63 -6.83 -9.94
C ALA A 91 22.77 -7.90 -9.26
N THR A 92 22.91 -9.17 -9.66
CA THR A 92 22.18 -10.30 -9.04
C THR A 92 22.54 -10.54 -7.58
N ALA A 93 23.75 -10.17 -7.15
CA ALA A 93 24.21 -10.31 -5.78
C ALA A 93 24.18 -9.00 -4.97
N GLY A 94 23.57 -7.93 -5.53
CA GLY A 94 23.62 -6.58 -4.98
C GLY A 94 22.64 -6.33 -3.83
N GLY A 95 23.14 -5.74 -2.74
CA GLY A 95 22.35 -5.20 -1.62
C GLY A 95 22.86 -3.82 -1.18
N GLY A 96 21.95 -2.96 -0.72
CA GLY A 96 22.32 -1.66 -0.10
C GLY A 96 22.83 -0.58 -1.06
N GLY A 97 22.33 -0.52 -2.30
CA GLY A 97 22.70 0.54 -3.24
C GLY A 97 23.84 0.19 -4.21
N LYS A 98 24.60 -0.87 -3.92
CA LYS A 98 25.81 -1.23 -4.65
C LYS A 98 25.50 -2.05 -5.90
N GLY A 99 26.19 -1.75 -7.00
CA GLY A 99 26.00 -2.42 -8.30
C GLY A 99 24.69 -2.07 -8.99
N MET A 100 24.14 -0.89 -8.72
CA MET A 100 22.95 -0.36 -9.40
C MET A 100 23.27 0.88 -10.24
N ARG A 101 22.76 0.95 -11.46
CA ARG A 101 22.92 2.13 -12.34
C ARG A 101 21.62 2.46 -13.04
N ILE A 102 21.18 3.70 -12.92
CA ILE A 102 20.07 4.23 -13.70
C ILE A 102 20.62 4.63 -15.06
N VAL A 103 19.93 4.23 -16.13
CA VAL A 103 20.24 4.57 -17.51
C VAL A 103 19.04 5.35 -18.04
N ASN A 104 19.22 6.61 -18.43
CA ASN A 104 18.13 7.49 -18.85
C ASN A 104 17.91 7.47 -20.36
N GLU A 105 18.92 7.10 -21.12
CA GLU A 105 18.86 7.01 -22.58
C GLU A 105 19.90 6.00 -23.09
N GLU A 106 19.73 5.56 -24.34
CA GLU A 106 20.56 4.52 -24.95
C GLU A 106 22.06 4.88 -24.97
N SER A 107 22.40 6.16 -25.15
CA SER A 107 23.78 6.64 -25.19
C SER A 107 24.56 6.38 -23.89
N GLU A 108 23.85 6.28 -22.76
CA GLU A 108 24.42 6.08 -21.42
C GLU A 108 24.64 4.58 -21.10
N PHE A 109 24.03 3.68 -21.88
CA PHE A 109 23.88 2.28 -21.50
C PHE A 109 25.22 1.55 -21.38
N GLU A 110 26.07 1.63 -22.40
CA GLU A 110 27.35 0.91 -22.45
C GLU A 110 28.25 1.28 -21.26
N LYS A 111 28.36 2.59 -20.97
CA LYS A 111 29.13 3.09 -19.84
C LYS A 111 28.54 2.63 -18.49
N ALA A 112 27.22 2.71 -18.34
CA ALA A 112 26.55 2.28 -17.12
C ALA A 112 26.69 0.77 -16.87
N TRP A 113 26.64 -0.03 -17.94
CA TRP A 113 26.85 -1.47 -17.92
C TRP A 113 28.23 -1.86 -17.42
N GLU A 114 29.29 -1.27 -17.99
CA GLU A 114 30.67 -1.54 -17.55
C GLU A 114 30.87 -1.18 -16.08
N GLN A 115 30.37 -0.01 -15.66
CA GLN A 115 30.46 0.43 -14.27
C GLN A 115 29.72 -0.49 -13.31
N ALA A 116 28.50 -0.92 -13.65
CA ALA A 116 27.71 -1.81 -12.83
C ALA A 116 28.40 -3.18 -12.66
N ARG A 117 28.94 -3.75 -13.75
CA ARG A 117 29.69 -5.02 -13.72
C ARG A 117 30.96 -4.94 -12.90
N MET A 118 31.75 -3.88 -13.07
CA MET A 118 32.99 -3.69 -12.30
C MET A 118 32.70 -3.58 -10.80
N GLU A 119 31.66 -2.82 -10.42
CA GLU A 119 31.28 -2.67 -9.02
C GLU A 119 30.73 -3.97 -8.43
N ALA A 120 29.93 -4.72 -9.21
CA ALA A 120 29.39 -6.01 -8.82
C ALA A 120 30.50 -7.06 -8.62
N ALA A 121 31.44 -7.16 -9.56
CA ALA A 121 32.61 -8.02 -9.46
C ALA A 121 33.45 -7.69 -8.22
N ALA A 122 33.74 -6.40 -7.99
CA ALA A 122 34.56 -5.96 -6.88
C ALA A 122 33.88 -6.16 -5.51
N SER A 123 32.56 -6.00 -5.44
CA SER A 123 31.82 -6.07 -4.17
C SER A 123 31.36 -7.49 -3.83
N PHE A 124 31.05 -8.30 -4.82
CA PHE A 124 30.33 -9.57 -4.65
C PHE A 124 30.96 -10.77 -5.37
N GLY A 125 32.04 -10.57 -6.12
CA GLY A 125 32.69 -11.64 -6.90
C GLY A 125 31.83 -12.19 -8.04
N ASN A 126 30.74 -11.50 -8.40
CA ASN A 126 29.81 -11.87 -9.46
C ASN A 126 29.42 -10.61 -10.23
N ASP A 127 29.59 -10.64 -11.56
CA ASP A 127 29.34 -9.53 -12.47
C ASP A 127 28.05 -9.68 -13.28
N GLY A 128 27.17 -10.61 -12.91
CA GLY A 128 25.87 -10.79 -13.50
C GLY A 128 24.98 -9.57 -13.28
N ILE A 129 24.47 -9.00 -14.38
CA ILE A 129 23.57 -7.86 -14.40
C ILE A 129 22.23 -8.27 -15.05
N TYR A 130 21.13 -7.75 -14.51
CA TYR A 130 19.81 -7.79 -15.11
C TYR A 130 19.22 -6.38 -15.21
N ILE A 131 18.21 -6.18 -16.06
CA ILE A 131 17.52 -4.89 -16.24
C ILE A 131 16.14 -4.96 -15.59
N GLU A 132 15.74 -3.88 -14.94
CA GLU A 132 14.34 -3.59 -14.61
C GLU A 132 13.96 -2.20 -15.11
N LYS A 133 12.67 -1.95 -15.34
CA LYS A 133 12.17 -0.59 -15.53
C LYS A 133 12.49 0.25 -14.29
N PHE A 134 13.05 1.44 -14.50
CA PHE A 134 13.22 2.39 -13.41
C PHE A 134 11.95 3.23 -13.27
N ILE A 135 11.26 3.09 -12.13
CA ILE A 135 10.05 3.85 -11.83
C ILE A 135 10.45 5.22 -11.27
N VAL A 136 10.33 6.26 -12.09
CA VAL A 136 10.69 7.63 -11.71
C VAL A 136 9.60 8.24 -10.85
N GLU A 137 10.00 8.77 -9.69
CA GLU A 137 9.12 9.42 -8.71
C GLU A 137 7.84 8.59 -8.48
N PRO A 138 7.96 7.32 -8.06
CA PRO A 138 6.83 6.41 -7.99
C PRO A 138 5.81 6.92 -7.00
N ARG A 139 4.54 6.95 -7.39
CA ARG A 139 3.43 6.93 -6.45
C ARG A 139 3.02 5.52 -6.13
N HIS A 140 2.58 5.32 -4.90
CA HIS A 140 1.93 4.10 -4.47
C HIS A 140 0.43 4.32 -4.58
N ILE A 141 -0.19 3.75 -5.63
CA ILE A 141 -1.64 3.80 -5.82
C ILE A 141 -2.17 2.38 -5.78
N GLU A 142 -3.22 2.18 -5.00
CA GLU A 142 -3.76 0.86 -4.76
C GLU A 142 -5.27 0.84 -4.96
N PHE A 143 -5.82 -0.26 -5.46
CA PHE A 143 -7.26 -0.42 -5.67
C PHE A 143 -7.83 -1.42 -4.68
N GLN A 144 -8.85 -0.98 -3.93
CA GLN A 144 -9.68 -1.90 -3.16
C GLN A 144 -10.48 -2.77 -4.14
N ILE A 145 -10.48 -4.08 -3.92
CA ILE A 145 -11.36 -5.01 -4.62
C ILE A 145 -12.22 -5.80 -3.64
N ALA A 146 -13.36 -6.27 -4.14
CA ALA A 146 -14.22 -7.25 -3.50
C ALA A 146 -14.53 -8.36 -4.49
N GLY A 147 -14.41 -9.61 -4.05
CA GLY A 147 -14.75 -10.78 -4.85
C GLY A 147 -15.68 -11.73 -4.11
N ASP A 148 -16.68 -12.29 -4.79
CA ASP A 148 -17.61 -13.26 -4.21
C ASP A 148 -17.26 -14.72 -4.56
N GLN A 149 -17.91 -15.66 -3.87
CA GLN A 149 -17.75 -17.11 -4.10
C GLN A 149 -18.24 -17.59 -5.47
N TYR A 150 -18.77 -16.69 -6.31
CA TYR A 150 -19.36 -16.99 -7.60
C TYR A 150 -18.53 -16.42 -8.78
N GLY A 151 -17.34 -15.90 -8.50
CA GLY A 151 -16.40 -15.37 -9.50
C GLY A 151 -16.64 -13.92 -9.90
N THR A 152 -17.56 -13.21 -9.24
CA THR A 152 -17.76 -11.77 -9.46
C THR A 152 -16.67 -11.01 -8.72
N VAL A 153 -16.00 -10.08 -9.39
CA VAL A 153 -15.01 -9.17 -8.79
C VAL A 153 -15.31 -7.74 -9.22
N VAL A 154 -15.29 -6.81 -8.27
CA VAL A 154 -15.47 -5.36 -8.51
C VAL A 154 -14.35 -4.58 -7.83
N HIS A 155 -14.10 -3.35 -8.30
CA HIS A 155 -13.27 -2.41 -7.54
C HIS A 155 -14.12 -1.44 -6.73
N LEU A 156 -13.59 -1.03 -5.57
CA LEU A 156 -14.22 -0.09 -4.64
C LEU A 156 -13.51 1.27 -4.61
N SER A 157 -12.79 1.60 -5.69
CA SER A 157 -11.97 2.81 -5.90
C SER A 157 -10.52 2.65 -5.41
N GLU A 158 -9.70 3.62 -5.78
CA GLU A 158 -8.27 3.69 -5.48
C GLU A 158 -7.92 4.55 -4.28
N ARG A 159 -6.77 4.31 -3.67
CA ARG A 159 -6.14 5.13 -2.64
C ARG A 159 -4.73 5.55 -3.07
N ASP A 160 -4.32 6.75 -2.68
CA ASP A 160 -2.91 7.18 -2.74
C ASP A 160 -2.27 6.95 -1.37
N CYS A 161 -1.20 6.15 -1.34
CA CYS A 161 -0.46 5.78 -0.14
C CYS A 161 1.01 6.22 -0.24
N SER A 162 1.30 7.22 -1.06
CA SER A 162 2.68 7.61 -1.39
C SER A 162 3.41 8.31 -0.24
N ILE A 163 2.70 8.89 0.74
CA ILE A 163 3.33 9.48 1.92
C ILE A 163 3.69 8.36 2.90
N GLN A 164 4.92 7.87 2.75
CA GLN A 164 5.44 6.76 3.51
C GLN A 164 6.86 7.04 4.00
N ARG A 165 7.24 6.39 5.10
CA ARG A 165 8.60 6.40 5.66
C ARG A 165 9.10 4.98 5.77
N ARG A 166 10.26 4.67 5.17
CA ARG A 166 10.84 3.30 5.18
C ARG A 166 9.80 2.23 4.80
N HIS A 167 9.00 2.50 3.77
CA HIS A 167 7.91 1.64 3.29
C HIS A 167 6.69 1.51 4.24
N GLN A 168 6.65 2.27 5.34
CA GLN A 168 5.47 2.36 6.21
C GLN A 168 4.62 3.57 5.81
N LYS A 169 3.39 3.32 5.37
CA LYS A 169 2.41 4.36 5.03
C LYS A 169 2.06 5.18 6.29
N LEU A 170 1.94 6.50 6.13
CA LEU A 170 1.65 7.44 7.24
C LEU A 170 0.41 8.29 6.98
N ILE A 171 0.18 8.66 5.72
CA ILE A 171 -1.00 9.40 5.26
C ILE A 171 -1.52 8.72 4.00
N GLU A 172 -2.81 8.45 3.97
CA GLU A 172 -3.50 7.82 2.86
C GLU A 172 -4.71 8.66 2.46
N GLU A 173 -5.00 8.76 1.16
CA GLU A 173 -6.14 9.53 0.68
C GLU A 173 -6.91 8.88 -0.47
N CYS A 174 -8.22 9.15 -0.52
CA CYS A 174 -9.13 8.66 -1.54
C CYS A 174 -10.04 9.81 -2.01
N PRO A 175 -10.17 10.07 -3.33
CA PRO A 175 -9.34 9.53 -4.41
C PRO A 175 -7.89 10.02 -4.36
N SER A 176 -7.02 9.41 -5.17
CA SER A 176 -5.67 9.96 -5.37
C SER A 176 -5.74 11.28 -6.15
N PRO A 177 -5.00 12.33 -5.74
CA PRO A 177 -4.90 13.58 -6.49
C PRO A 177 -4.16 13.42 -7.82
N PHE A 178 -3.45 12.30 -8.03
CA PHE A 178 -2.71 12.03 -9.26
C PHE A 178 -3.59 11.42 -10.36
N MET A 179 -4.79 10.93 -10.04
CA MET A 179 -5.60 10.16 -10.97
C MET A 179 -6.35 11.04 -11.98
N THR A 180 -6.40 10.60 -13.23
CA THR A 180 -7.39 11.06 -14.22
C THR A 180 -8.51 10.04 -14.37
N PRO A 181 -9.68 10.41 -14.92
CA PRO A 181 -10.74 9.44 -15.23
C PRO A 181 -10.25 8.25 -16.06
N GLU A 182 -9.43 8.50 -17.08
CA GLU A 182 -8.93 7.46 -17.99
C GLU A 182 -7.93 6.52 -17.28
N LEU A 183 -7.07 7.08 -16.42
CA LEU A 183 -6.15 6.28 -15.63
C LEU A 183 -6.90 5.40 -14.62
N ARG A 184 -7.96 5.96 -14.00
CA ARG A 184 -8.80 5.23 -13.05
C ARG A 184 -9.50 4.06 -13.69
N GLU A 185 -10.06 4.24 -14.87
CA GLU A 185 -10.70 3.15 -15.60
C GLU A 185 -9.69 2.03 -15.92
N LYS A 186 -8.53 2.39 -16.49
CA LYS A 186 -7.49 1.41 -16.85
C LYS A 186 -6.96 0.63 -15.65
N MET A 187 -6.67 1.32 -14.54
CA MET A 187 -6.16 0.69 -13.33
C MET A 187 -7.25 -0.12 -12.61
N GLY A 188 -8.49 0.36 -12.61
CA GLY A 188 -9.64 -0.36 -12.05
C GLY A 188 -9.91 -1.67 -12.79
N GLU A 189 -9.87 -1.65 -14.13
CA GLU A 189 -9.96 -2.87 -14.95
C GLU A 189 -8.80 -3.84 -14.66
N ALA A 190 -7.57 -3.33 -14.49
CA ALA A 190 -6.41 -4.15 -14.15
C ALA A 190 -6.57 -4.79 -12.76
N ALA A 191 -7.08 -4.07 -11.77
CA ALA A 191 -7.35 -4.59 -10.43
C ALA A 191 -8.44 -5.67 -10.43
N ILE A 192 -9.50 -5.49 -11.23
CA ILE A 192 -10.54 -6.52 -11.41
C ILE A 192 -9.95 -7.77 -12.06
N LYS A 193 -9.17 -7.62 -13.14
CA LYS A 193 -8.49 -8.76 -13.80
C LYS A 193 -7.56 -9.51 -12.84
N ALA A 194 -6.82 -8.79 -11.99
CA ALA A 194 -5.99 -9.38 -10.96
C ALA A 194 -6.81 -10.29 -10.03
N GLY A 195 -7.92 -9.79 -9.48
CA GLY A 195 -8.81 -10.60 -8.63
C GLY A 195 -9.46 -11.78 -9.37
N GLN A 196 -9.92 -11.57 -10.61
CA GLN A 196 -10.53 -12.61 -11.43
C GLN A 196 -9.57 -13.76 -11.75
N SER A 197 -8.28 -13.46 -11.97
CA SER A 197 -7.24 -14.45 -12.30
C SER A 197 -7.01 -15.53 -11.23
N ILE A 198 -7.51 -15.29 -10.02
CA ILE A 198 -7.42 -16.19 -8.88
C ILE A 198 -8.79 -16.53 -8.28
N ASN A 199 -9.89 -16.16 -8.94
CA ASN A 199 -11.24 -16.29 -8.42
C ASN A 199 -11.37 -15.71 -7.00
N TYR A 200 -10.78 -14.53 -6.77
CA TYR A 200 -10.59 -13.98 -5.44
C TYR A 200 -11.89 -13.91 -4.63
N GLU A 201 -11.85 -14.34 -3.37
CA GLU A 201 -12.95 -14.25 -2.41
C GLU A 201 -12.58 -13.28 -1.28
N GLY A 202 -13.51 -12.39 -0.94
CA GLY A 202 -13.38 -11.45 0.18
C GLY A 202 -12.95 -10.06 -0.25
N LEU A 203 -12.41 -9.29 0.70
CA LEU A 203 -11.80 -8.00 0.44
C LEU A 203 -10.29 -8.14 0.31
N GLY A 204 -9.72 -7.42 -0.65
CA GLY A 204 -8.29 -7.38 -0.90
C GLY A 204 -7.90 -6.10 -1.60
N THR A 205 -6.61 -5.84 -1.69
CA THR A 205 -6.08 -4.65 -2.35
C THR A 205 -5.04 -5.04 -3.36
N VAL A 206 -5.15 -4.48 -4.58
CA VAL A 206 -4.14 -4.60 -5.62
C VAL A 206 -3.30 -3.33 -5.62
N GLU A 207 -2.02 -3.45 -5.28
CA GLU A 207 -1.09 -2.32 -5.16
C GLU A 207 -0.32 -2.11 -6.47
N PHE A 208 -0.20 -0.85 -6.89
CA PHE A 208 0.54 -0.44 -8.08
C PHE A 208 1.57 0.64 -7.75
N LEU A 209 2.71 0.58 -8.44
CA LEU A 209 3.58 1.72 -8.61
C LEU A 209 3.18 2.49 -9.86
N VAL A 210 2.94 3.79 -9.72
CA VAL A 210 2.60 4.69 -10.82
C VAL A 210 3.72 5.70 -11.01
N ASP A 211 4.37 5.69 -12.17
CA ASP A 211 5.43 6.66 -12.47
C ASP A 211 4.88 8.06 -12.74
N LYS A 212 5.76 9.07 -12.79
CA LYS A 212 5.38 10.45 -13.11
C LYS A 212 4.71 10.64 -14.48
N TYR A 213 4.84 9.67 -15.38
CA TYR A 213 4.23 9.67 -16.71
C TYR A 213 2.87 8.94 -16.73
N ARG A 214 2.37 8.49 -15.57
CA ARG A 214 1.12 7.76 -15.38
C ARG A 214 1.13 6.35 -15.99
N ASN A 215 2.30 5.76 -16.20
CA ASN A 215 2.38 4.31 -16.41
C ASN A 215 2.32 3.63 -15.04
N PHE A 216 1.55 2.55 -14.95
CA PHE A 216 1.34 1.81 -13.72
C PHE A 216 1.81 0.37 -13.85
N TYR A 217 2.28 -0.19 -12.74
CA TYR A 217 2.87 -1.52 -12.68
C TYR A 217 2.45 -2.17 -11.38
N PHE A 218 1.90 -3.38 -11.46
CA PHE A 218 1.56 -4.22 -10.33
C PHE A 218 2.79 -4.41 -9.45
N MET A 219 2.58 -4.23 -8.15
CA MET A 219 3.61 -4.39 -7.13
C MET A 219 3.32 -5.62 -6.28
N GLU A 220 2.15 -5.66 -5.66
CA GLU A 220 1.70 -6.78 -4.85
C GLU A 220 0.18 -6.77 -4.71
N MET A 221 -0.36 -7.82 -4.11
CA MET A 221 -1.76 -7.90 -3.71
C MET A 221 -1.83 -8.27 -2.23
N ASN A 222 -2.43 -7.42 -1.40
CA ASN A 222 -2.72 -7.80 -0.03
C ASN A 222 -4.05 -8.56 0.02
N THR A 223 -3.98 -9.79 0.50
CA THR A 223 -5.11 -10.75 0.49
C THR A 223 -5.97 -10.63 1.76
N ARG A 224 -6.21 -9.38 2.19
CA ARG A 224 -6.87 -9.01 3.44
C ARG A 224 -7.36 -7.57 3.40
N ILE A 225 -8.10 -7.17 4.43
CA ILE A 225 -8.37 -5.75 4.69
C ILE A 225 -7.06 -5.01 5.01
N GLN A 226 -7.00 -3.73 4.68
CA GLN A 226 -5.88 -2.83 5.00
C GLN A 226 -6.26 -1.83 6.08
N VAL A 227 -5.26 -1.16 6.66
CA VAL A 227 -5.45 -0.20 7.76
C VAL A 227 -6.29 1.00 7.27
N GLU A 228 -5.97 1.44 6.06
CA GLU A 228 -6.48 2.58 5.31
C GLU A 228 -7.81 2.35 4.58
N HIS A 229 -8.47 1.20 4.79
CA HIS A 229 -9.81 0.95 4.24
C HIS A 229 -10.86 2.04 4.58
N PRO A 230 -10.80 2.78 5.72
CA PRO A 230 -11.80 3.80 6.02
C PRO A 230 -11.86 4.95 5.02
N VAL A 231 -10.75 5.36 4.38
CA VAL A 231 -10.84 6.45 3.38
C VAL A 231 -11.68 6.02 2.17
N THR A 232 -11.67 4.73 1.84
CA THR A 232 -12.56 4.15 0.83
C THR A 232 -14.00 4.13 1.33
N GLU A 233 -14.26 3.60 2.53
CA GLU A 233 -15.60 3.58 3.14
C GLU A 233 -16.25 4.97 3.14
N GLU A 234 -15.49 5.97 3.59
CA GLU A 234 -15.95 7.34 3.69
C GLU A 234 -16.38 7.89 2.34
N VAL A 235 -15.62 7.72 1.26
CA VAL A 235 -16.00 8.34 -0.01
C VAL A 235 -17.04 7.55 -0.80
N ILE A 236 -17.17 6.24 -0.60
CA ILE A 236 -18.19 5.44 -1.32
C ILE A 236 -19.46 5.18 -0.51
N ASP A 237 -19.46 5.48 0.80
CA ASP A 237 -20.56 5.23 1.74
C ASP A 237 -20.95 3.75 1.79
N HIS A 238 -19.96 2.88 1.94
CA HIS A 238 -20.12 1.42 1.98
C HIS A 238 -19.23 0.82 3.06
N ASP A 239 -19.81 0.01 3.94
CA ASP A 239 -19.11 -0.65 5.06
C ASP A 239 -18.39 -1.91 4.56
N LEU A 240 -17.05 -1.84 4.56
CA LEU A 240 -16.18 -2.87 4.02
C LEU A 240 -16.08 -4.08 4.94
N ILE A 241 -16.05 -3.88 6.26
CA ILE A 241 -16.00 -5.00 7.22
C ILE A 241 -17.29 -5.81 7.14
N LYS A 242 -18.43 -5.13 7.05
CA LYS A 242 -19.73 -5.79 6.84
C LYS A 242 -19.79 -6.52 5.51
N GLU A 243 -19.30 -5.93 4.42
CA GLU A 243 -19.24 -6.59 3.11
C GLU A 243 -18.38 -7.86 3.17
N GLN A 244 -17.24 -7.80 3.84
CA GLN A 244 -16.33 -8.95 4.00
C GLN A 244 -17.02 -10.12 4.72
N ILE A 245 -17.79 -9.84 5.78
CA ILE A 245 -18.57 -10.86 6.51
C ILE A 245 -19.69 -11.43 5.62
N LYS A 246 -20.38 -10.58 4.85
CA LYS A 246 -21.44 -10.99 3.93
C LYS A 246 -20.93 -11.92 2.83
N ILE A 247 -19.79 -11.58 2.24
CA ILE A 247 -19.13 -12.44 1.25
C ILE A 247 -18.79 -13.79 1.89
N ALA A 248 -18.24 -13.81 3.11
CA ALA A 248 -17.86 -15.03 3.78
C ALA A 248 -19.05 -15.97 4.06
N ILE A 249 -20.25 -15.43 4.32
CA ILE A 249 -21.48 -16.24 4.48
C ILE A 249 -22.15 -16.61 3.15
N GLY A 250 -21.55 -16.25 2.00
CA GLY A 250 -22.01 -16.63 0.66
C GLY A 250 -22.99 -15.67 0.01
N GLU A 251 -23.16 -14.44 0.52
CA GLU A 251 -23.91 -13.39 -0.19
C GLU A 251 -23.17 -13.00 -1.49
N ARG A 252 -23.93 -12.76 -2.56
CA ARG A 252 -23.39 -12.20 -3.80
C ARG A 252 -23.12 -10.71 -3.62
N ILE A 253 -22.00 -10.24 -4.16
CA ILE A 253 -21.74 -8.80 -4.25
C ILE A 253 -22.63 -8.16 -5.31
N SER A 254 -22.76 -6.82 -5.28
CA SER A 254 -23.65 -6.08 -6.18
C SER A 254 -23.26 -6.18 -7.67
N GLY A 255 -22.02 -6.57 -7.97
CA GLY A 255 -21.45 -6.59 -9.32
C GLY A 255 -21.17 -5.20 -9.91
N LYS A 256 -21.27 -4.14 -9.09
CA LYS A 256 -21.02 -2.76 -9.52
C LYS A 256 -19.71 -2.25 -8.97
N ASN A 257 -18.95 -1.55 -9.81
CA ASN A 257 -17.79 -0.77 -9.36
C ASN A 257 -18.25 0.47 -8.59
N TYR A 258 -17.48 0.83 -7.56
CA TYR A 258 -17.74 2.03 -6.75
C TYR A 258 -16.72 3.11 -7.08
N PHE A 259 -17.22 4.34 -7.16
CA PHE A 259 -16.45 5.54 -7.45
C PHE A 259 -16.59 6.53 -6.30
N PRO A 260 -15.55 7.33 -6.03
CA PRO A 260 -15.49 8.14 -4.83
C PRO A 260 -16.39 9.36 -4.92
N LYS A 261 -17.09 9.68 -3.83
CA LYS A 261 -17.92 10.88 -3.66
C LYS A 261 -17.32 11.77 -2.57
N GLY A 262 -16.68 12.84 -3.03
CA GLY A 262 -15.91 13.74 -2.17
C GLY A 262 -14.47 13.26 -2.03
N HIS A 263 -13.86 13.57 -0.89
CA HIS A 263 -12.47 13.26 -0.59
C HIS A 263 -12.34 12.83 0.87
N ALA A 264 -11.49 11.85 1.14
CA ALA A 264 -11.13 11.43 2.49
C ALA A 264 -9.61 11.31 2.63
N ILE A 265 -9.12 11.65 3.82
CA ILE A 265 -7.71 11.54 4.22
C ILE A 265 -7.67 10.83 5.56
N GLU A 266 -6.78 9.85 5.70
CA GLU A 266 -6.43 9.18 6.95
C GLU A 266 -5.00 9.57 7.36
N CYS A 267 -4.82 9.85 8.65
CA CYS A 267 -3.53 10.04 9.28
C CYS A 267 -3.34 8.97 10.37
N ARG A 268 -2.25 8.20 10.30
CA ARG A 268 -1.91 7.22 11.33
C ARG A 268 -1.31 7.89 12.56
N ILE A 269 -2.04 7.84 13.69
CA ILE A 269 -1.58 8.39 14.95
C ILE A 269 -0.78 7.30 15.68
N ASN A 270 0.54 7.43 15.61
CA ASN A 270 1.50 6.49 16.19
C ASN A 270 2.16 7.11 17.41
N ALA A 271 2.45 6.29 18.42
CA ALA A 271 3.27 6.62 19.56
C ALA A 271 4.76 6.62 19.18
N GLU A 272 5.16 7.62 18.41
CA GLU A 272 6.52 7.82 17.89
C GLU A 272 6.93 9.29 18.06
N ASP A 273 8.24 9.55 18.05
CA ASP A 273 8.81 10.90 18.19
C ASP A 273 9.38 11.39 16.85
N PRO A 274 8.62 12.12 16.01
CA PRO A 274 9.05 12.53 14.66
C PRO A 274 10.36 13.32 14.66
N PHE A 275 10.59 14.14 15.69
CA PHE A 275 11.78 14.98 15.85
C PHE A 275 13.03 14.19 16.25
N ASN A 276 12.88 12.92 16.60
CA ASN A 276 14.00 12.04 16.92
C ASN A 276 13.95 10.77 16.05
N GLY A 277 13.83 11.00 14.75
CA GLY A 277 13.83 9.94 13.74
C GLY A 277 12.69 8.94 13.95
N PHE A 278 11.53 9.40 14.43
CA PHE A 278 10.33 8.59 14.68
C PHE A 278 10.63 7.32 15.49
N ARG A 279 11.50 7.43 16.49
CA ARG A 279 11.70 6.32 17.43
C ARG A 279 10.37 6.04 18.16
N PRO A 280 10.03 4.77 18.44
CA PRO A 280 8.87 4.43 19.24
C PRO A 280 8.90 5.10 20.62
N SER A 281 7.73 5.50 21.11
CA SER A 281 7.49 6.15 22.40
C SER A 281 6.42 5.38 23.20
N PRO A 282 6.64 4.10 23.55
CA PRO A 282 5.72 3.36 24.41
C PRO A 282 5.65 4.00 25.80
N GLY A 283 4.51 3.84 26.48
CA GLY A 283 4.29 4.48 27.77
C GLY A 283 2.81 4.62 28.13
N LYS A 284 2.56 5.20 29.30
CA LYS A 284 1.21 5.43 29.79
C LYS A 284 0.66 6.74 29.22
N ILE A 285 -0.51 6.67 28.60
CA ILE A 285 -1.27 7.85 28.16
C ILE A 285 -1.89 8.50 29.41
N SER A 286 -1.49 9.72 29.75
CA SER A 286 -2.04 10.44 30.91
C SER A 286 -3.37 11.13 30.58
N SER A 287 -3.51 11.64 29.35
CA SER A 287 -4.71 12.28 28.85
C SER A 287 -4.93 11.88 27.39
N PHE A 288 -6.19 11.66 27.02
CA PHE A 288 -6.59 11.29 25.66
C PHE A 288 -7.89 12.03 25.31
N HIS A 289 -7.83 12.91 24.32
CA HIS A 289 -8.99 13.62 23.77
C HIS A 289 -8.97 13.48 22.25
N SER A 290 -9.85 12.65 21.72
CA SER A 290 -10.03 12.47 20.28
C SER A 290 -10.89 13.59 19.67
N PRO A 291 -10.55 14.09 18.48
CA PRO A 291 -11.37 15.08 17.77
C PRO A 291 -12.71 14.47 17.34
N LYS A 292 -13.70 15.34 17.13
CA LYS A 292 -15.06 14.96 16.72
C LYS A 292 -15.62 15.97 15.70
N GLY A 293 -16.88 15.79 15.34
CA GLY A 293 -17.63 16.71 14.48
C GLY A 293 -17.95 16.11 13.11
N TYR A 294 -18.67 16.89 12.29
CA TYR A 294 -19.13 16.41 11.00
C TYR A 294 -17.97 16.08 10.05
N GLY A 295 -17.96 14.85 9.53
CA GLY A 295 -16.91 14.33 8.65
C GLY A 295 -15.58 14.05 9.34
N VAL A 296 -15.57 13.81 10.67
CA VAL A 296 -14.39 13.37 11.42
C VAL A 296 -14.71 12.02 12.06
N ARG A 297 -13.89 11.01 11.74
CA ARG A 297 -13.94 9.64 12.27
C ARG A 297 -12.62 9.33 12.96
N VAL A 298 -12.70 8.65 14.09
CA VAL A 298 -11.53 8.17 14.83
C VAL A 298 -11.72 6.69 15.15
N ASP A 299 -10.84 5.87 14.61
CA ASP A 299 -10.77 4.44 14.92
C ASP A 299 -9.61 4.25 15.89
N THR A 300 -9.90 3.87 17.14
CA THR A 300 -8.87 3.76 18.19
C THR A 300 -9.22 2.71 19.23
N HIS A 301 -8.18 2.07 19.78
CA HIS A 301 -8.27 1.24 20.98
C HIS A 301 -7.69 1.96 22.21
N ALA A 302 -7.10 3.15 22.02
CA ALA A 302 -6.44 3.90 23.07
C ALA A 302 -7.45 4.72 23.87
N TYR A 303 -7.15 4.90 25.16
CA TYR A 303 -7.96 5.68 26.10
C TYR A 303 -7.05 6.22 27.20
N ALA A 304 -7.54 7.20 27.98
CA ALA A 304 -6.78 7.73 29.11
C ALA A 304 -6.39 6.60 30.09
N SER A 305 -5.15 6.61 30.56
CA SER A 305 -4.49 5.55 31.35
C SER A 305 -4.16 4.24 30.64
N TYR A 306 -4.45 4.11 29.33
CA TYR A 306 -3.91 3.00 28.54
C TYR A 306 -2.37 3.03 28.54
N THR A 307 -1.74 1.86 28.64
CA THR A 307 -0.28 1.72 28.60
C THR A 307 0.10 1.05 27.29
N ILE A 308 0.74 1.81 26.41
CA ILE A 308 1.21 1.34 25.11
C ILE A 308 2.41 0.40 25.36
N PRO A 309 2.30 -0.89 25.03
CA PRO A 309 3.38 -1.84 25.22
C PRO A 309 4.50 -1.63 24.17
N PRO A 310 5.74 -2.04 24.46
CA PRO A 310 6.85 -1.94 23.50
C PRO A 310 6.88 -3.10 22.48
N TYR A 311 5.94 -4.05 22.55
CA TYR A 311 5.99 -5.32 21.81
C TYR A 311 5.20 -5.32 20.49
N TYR A 312 4.34 -4.33 20.27
CA TYR A 312 3.46 -4.25 19.10
C TYR A 312 3.72 -2.98 18.29
N ASP A 313 2.95 -2.80 17.22
CA ASP A 313 2.91 -1.55 16.45
C ASP A 313 2.63 -0.35 17.39
N SER A 314 3.27 0.77 17.09
CA SER A 314 3.13 2.05 17.78
C SER A 314 1.77 2.72 17.51
N MET A 315 0.98 2.27 16.54
CA MET A 315 -0.29 2.88 16.17
C MET A 315 -1.31 2.86 17.33
N ILE A 316 -1.73 4.04 17.77
CA ILE A 316 -2.74 4.23 18.85
C ILE A 316 -4.09 4.66 18.30
N GLY A 317 -4.16 5.14 17.07
CA GLY A 317 -5.42 5.45 16.41
C GLY A 317 -5.25 5.88 14.96
N LYS A 318 -6.36 5.95 14.26
CA LYS A 318 -6.46 6.49 12.91
C LYS A 318 -7.38 7.69 12.97
N LEU A 319 -6.93 8.82 12.45
CA LEU A 319 -7.77 10.00 12.29
C LEU A 319 -8.17 10.11 10.83
N ILE A 320 -9.47 10.03 10.56
CA ILE A 320 -10.02 10.06 9.21
C ILE A 320 -10.92 11.29 9.08
N CYS A 321 -10.68 12.09 8.05
CA CYS A 321 -11.54 13.21 7.69
C CYS A 321 -12.14 12.98 6.32
N ARG A 322 -13.40 13.39 6.13
CA ARG A 322 -14.10 13.41 4.84
C ARG A 322 -14.63 14.81 4.54
N ALA A 323 -14.51 15.28 3.31
CA ALA A 323 -15.12 16.51 2.83
C ALA A 323 -15.57 16.42 1.36
N ALA A 324 -16.20 17.47 0.83
CA ALA A 324 -16.62 17.50 -0.57
C ALA A 324 -15.42 17.67 -1.53
N THR A 325 -14.36 18.36 -1.08
CA THR A 325 -13.13 18.57 -1.85
C THR A 325 -11.91 18.20 -1.03
N ARG A 326 -10.80 17.92 -1.72
CA ARG A 326 -9.49 17.67 -1.08
C ARG A 326 -9.06 18.83 -0.20
N GLU A 327 -9.21 20.07 -0.67
CA GLU A 327 -8.85 21.28 0.07
C GLU A 327 -9.62 21.40 1.39
N GLU A 328 -10.94 21.19 1.36
CA GLU A 328 -11.76 21.17 2.57
C GLU A 328 -11.37 20.02 3.50
N CYS A 329 -11.00 18.87 2.94
CA CYS A 329 -10.56 17.70 3.72
C CYS A 329 -9.26 18.00 4.46
N ILE A 330 -8.30 18.65 3.82
CA ILE A 330 -7.03 19.09 4.43
C ILE A 330 -7.30 20.09 5.55
N LYS A 331 -8.14 21.11 5.32
CA LYS A 331 -8.53 22.08 6.35
C LYS A 331 -9.20 21.41 7.54
N LYS A 332 -10.08 20.44 7.28
CA LYS A 332 -10.77 19.67 8.32
C LYS A 332 -9.80 18.80 9.11
N MET A 333 -8.86 18.13 8.44
CA MET A 333 -7.81 17.32 9.04
C MET A 333 -6.90 18.16 9.93
N ALA A 334 -6.45 19.33 9.45
CA ALA A 334 -5.63 20.26 10.24
C ALA A 334 -6.32 20.63 11.56
N ARG A 335 -7.60 21.04 11.51
CA ARG A 335 -8.39 21.35 12.71
C ARG A 335 -8.56 20.14 13.62
N ALA A 336 -8.83 18.96 13.07
CA ALA A 336 -8.99 17.76 13.87
C ALA A 336 -7.68 17.32 14.56
N LEU A 337 -6.53 17.51 13.91
CA LEU A 337 -5.22 17.27 14.52
C LEU A 337 -4.92 18.25 15.67
N ASP A 338 -5.29 19.52 15.53
CA ASP A 338 -5.14 20.52 16.61
C ASP A 338 -6.01 20.19 17.85
N GLU A 339 -7.16 19.55 17.63
CA GLU A 339 -8.08 19.09 18.69
C GLU A 339 -7.67 17.73 19.29
N PHE A 340 -6.71 17.01 18.69
CA PHE A 340 -6.30 15.68 19.13
C PHE A 340 -5.22 15.77 20.20
N ILE A 341 -5.62 15.59 21.47
CA ILE A 341 -4.71 15.65 22.61
C ILE A 341 -4.34 14.23 23.05
N VAL A 342 -3.04 13.93 23.04
CA VAL A 342 -2.46 12.71 23.62
C VAL A 342 -1.27 13.14 24.48
N GLU A 343 -1.35 12.90 25.79
CA GLU A 343 -0.30 13.25 26.74
C GLU A 343 0.35 12.00 27.36
N GLY A 344 1.58 12.16 27.86
CA GLY A 344 2.37 11.09 28.48
C GLY A 344 3.30 10.33 27.52
N VAL A 345 3.05 10.42 26.22
CA VAL A 345 3.89 9.86 25.15
C VAL A 345 4.08 10.87 24.01
N LYS A 346 5.09 10.66 23.16
CA LYS A 346 5.22 11.40 21.89
C LYS A 346 4.34 10.75 20.82
N THR A 347 3.88 11.54 19.87
CA THR A 347 3.04 11.06 18.75
C THR A 347 3.46 11.64 17.41
N THR A 348 2.94 11.06 16.32
CA THR A 348 3.08 11.56 14.95
C THR A 348 2.19 12.76 14.62
N ILE A 349 1.35 13.25 15.55
CA ILE A 349 0.44 14.40 15.32
C ILE A 349 1.20 15.65 14.80
N PRO A 350 2.36 16.05 15.37
CA PRO A 350 3.09 17.22 14.87
C PRO A 350 3.58 17.06 13.43
N PHE A 351 3.93 15.84 13.01
CA PHE A 351 4.28 15.57 11.61
C PHE A 351 3.08 15.79 10.70
N HIS A 352 1.92 15.24 11.07
CA HIS A 352 0.70 15.38 10.28
C HIS A 352 0.26 16.84 10.17
N GLN A 353 0.38 17.62 11.24
CA GLN A 353 0.11 19.07 11.22
C GLN A 353 1.01 19.80 10.22
N LYS A 354 2.31 19.50 10.21
CA LYS A 354 3.25 20.06 9.21
C LYS A 354 2.88 19.66 7.79
N MET A 355 2.50 18.40 7.56
CA MET A 355 2.04 17.93 6.24
C MET A 355 0.77 18.66 5.77
N MET A 356 -0.21 18.87 6.64
CA MET A 356 -1.43 19.62 6.27
C MET A 356 -1.15 21.10 5.96
N ALA A 357 -0.04 21.66 6.46
CA ALA A 357 0.41 23.02 6.15
C ALA A 357 1.28 23.10 4.88
N ASN A 358 1.97 22.02 4.52
CA ASN A 358 2.91 21.95 3.41
C ASN A 358 2.25 22.17 2.04
N GLN A 359 2.91 22.97 1.19
CA GLN A 359 2.37 23.37 -0.12
C GLN A 359 2.41 22.23 -1.15
N ASP A 360 3.48 21.45 -1.20
CA ASP A 360 3.55 20.30 -2.11
C ASP A 360 2.45 19.27 -1.79
N PHE A 361 2.20 19.01 -0.50
CA PHE A 361 1.11 18.14 -0.09
C PHE A 361 -0.25 18.69 -0.52
N LYS A 362 -0.51 19.98 -0.33
CA LYS A 362 -1.76 20.66 -0.78
C LYS A 362 -1.94 20.61 -2.29
N ASP A 363 -0.86 20.74 -3.05
CA ASP A 363 -0.88 20.69 -4.51
C ASP A 363 -0.86 19.24 -5.04
N GLY A 364 -0.64 18.27 -4.16
CA GLY A 364 -0.56 16.86 -4.50
C GLY A 364 0.79 16.44 -5.09
N ASN A 365 1.84 17.25 -4.97
CA ASN A 365 3.18 17.06 -5.55
C ASN A 365 4.10 16.20 -4.67
N PHE A 366 3.80 14.90 -4.55
CA PHE A 366 4.59 13.97 -3.76
C PHE A 366 4.71 12.60 -4.43
N HIS A 367 5.69 11.82 -3.99
CA HIS A 367 5.95 10.45 -4.39
C HIS A 367 6.47 9.66 -3.18
N THR A 368 6.70 8.37 -3.36
CA THR A 368 7.12 7.42 -2.31
C THR A 368 8.42 7.74 -1.57
N ARG A 369 9.21 8.70 -2.07
CA ARG A 369 10.46 9.19 -1.46
C ARG A 369 10.36 10.63 -0.95
N TYR A 370 9.16 11.21 -0.93
CA TYR A 370 8.95 12.60 -0.54
C TYR A 370 9.53 12.93 0.85
N LEU A 371 9.38 12.00 1.81
CA LEU A 371 9.89 12.18 3.17
C LEU A 371 11.41 12.06 3.32
N GLU A 372 12.14 11.63 2.27
CA GLU A 372 13.61 11.61 2.30
C GLU A 372 14.20 13.01 2.19
N THR A 373 13.48 13.93 1.55
CA THR A 373 13.87 15.34 1.33
C THR A 373 13.06 16.32 2.18
N PHE A 374 12.03 15.84 2.87
CA PHE A 374 11.18 16.67 3.72
C PHE A 374 11.93 17.11 4.99
N ASN A 375 12.06 18.42 5.18
CA ASN A 375 12.66 18.98 6.39
C ASN A 375 11.60 19.09 7.50
N PHE A 376 11.81 18.36 8.60
CA PHE A 376 10.91 18.37 9.76
C PHE A 376 11.12 19.57 10.70
N ASP A 377 12.29 20.23 10.62
CA ASP A 377 12.69 21.29 11.55
C ASP A 377 12.20 22.68 11.11
N GLU A 378 11.76 22.82 9.86
CA GLU A 378 11.04 23.98 9.31
C GLU A 378 9.53 23.77 9.41
#